data_AF-A0A2J5HKT7-F1
#
_entry.id   AF-A0A2J5HKT7-F1
#
_cell.length_a   1.000
_cell.length_b   1.000
_cell.length_c   1.000
_cell.angle_alpha   90.00
_cell.angle_beta   90.00
_cell.angle_gamma   90.00
#
_symmetry.space_group_name_H-M   'P 1'
#
loop_
_entity.id
_entity.type
_entity.pdbx_description
1 polymer ?
#
loop_
_entity_poly.entity_id
_entity_poly.type
_entity_poly.pdbx_seq_one_letter_code
_entity_poly.pdbx_strand_id
1 'polypeptide(L)' 'MDSATGTFYPSFEMVDFYQLVKDEYLPDYKADRFYPVTRERVFQDRHQIIAKLGFGSSSTNWLARN' A
#
# COMPACT_ATOMS: atom_id res chain seq x y z
N MET A 1 18.17 -25.71 30.14
CA MET A 1 18.84 -24.39 30.14
C MET A 1 19.61 -24.37 28.82
N ASP A 2 19.05 -23.93 27.71
CA ASP A 2 18.43 -22.62 27.47
C ASP A 2 17.20 -22.74 26.56
N SER A 3 16.21 -21.88 26.80
CA SER A 3 14.90 -21.83 26.16
C SER A 3 14.86 -20.61 25.26
N ALA A 4 14.69 -20.78 23.95
CA ALA A 4 14.23 -19.68 23.09
C ALA A 4 13.45 -20.22 21.90
N THR A 5 12.17 -20.52 22.13
CA THR A 5 11.14 -20.50 21.08
C THR A 5 11.01 -19.07 20.56
N GLY A 6 11.89 -18.69 19.64
CA GLY A 6 11.71 -17.48 18.84
C GLY A 6 10.63 -17.72 17.81
N THR A 7 9.38 -17.48 18.17
CA THR A 7 8.31 -17.35 17.18
C THR A 7 8.71 -16.27 16.19
N PHE A 8 9.01 -16.69 14.96
CA PHE A 8 9.24 -15.81 13.83
C PHE A 8 7.95 -15.02 13.60
N TYR A 9 7.92 -13.75 14.03
CA TYR A 9 6.85 -12.85 13.59
C TYR A 9 6.88 -12.85 12.06
N PRO A 10 5.77 -13.14 11.37
CA PRO A 10 5.78 -13.11 9.92
C PRO A 10 6.19 -11.70 9.50
N SER A 11 7.30 -11.61 8.77
CA SER A 11 7.62 -10.44 7.97
C SER A 11 6.38 -10.04 7.19
N PHE A 12 6.02 -8.75 7.19
CA PHE A 12 4.89 -8.26 6.41
C PHE A 12 4.94 -8.81 4.99
N GLU A 13 3.84 -9.43 4.54
CA GLU A 13 3.71 -9.87 3.15
C GLU A 13 3.56 -8.63 2.28
N MET A 14 4.51 -8.41 1.38
CA MET A 14 4.37 -7.37 0.36
C MET A 14 3.37 -7.86 -0.68
N VAL A 15 2.18 -7.26 -0.66
CA VAL A 15 1.18 -7.42 -1.71
C VAL A 15 1.71 -6.78 -2.99
N ASP A 16 1.51 -7.43 -4.14
CA ASP A 16 1.82 -6.80 -5.44
C ASP A 16 1.06 -5.48 -5.54
N PHE A 17 1.73 -4.36 -5.81
CA PHE A 17 1.06 -3.07 -5.94
C PHE A 17 0.07 -3.00 -7.11
N TYR A 18 0.14 -3.92 -8.09
CA TYR A 18 -0.91 -4.06 -9.12
C TYR A 18 -2.09 -4.90 -8.65
N GLN A 19 -1.97 -5.60 -7.53
CA GLN A 19 -3.09 -6.28 -6.91
C GLN A 19 -4.05 -5.21 -6.36
N LEU A 20 -5.27 -5.23 -6.87
CA LEU A 20 -6.32 -4.36 -6.37
C LEU A 20 -6.55 -4.63 -4.88
N VAL A 21 -6.57 -3.58 -4.09
CA VAL A 21 -7.01 -3.68 -2.69
C VAL A 21 -8.51 -3.97 -2.67
N LYS A 22 -9.01 -4.64 -1.62
CA LYS A 22 -10.43 -5.04 -1.49
C LYS A 22 -11.38 -3.90 -1.84
N ASP A 23 -11.07 -2.69 -1.41
CA ASP A 23 -11.93 -1.53 -1.61
C ASP A 23 -12.06 -1.16 -3.10
N GLU A 24 -11.06 -1.43 -3.94
CA GLU A 24 -11.10 -1.10 -5.37
C GLU A 24 -12.05 -2.00 -6.17
N TYR A 25 -12.53 -3.09 -5.56
CA TYR A 25 -13.62 -3.92 -6.10
C TYR A 25 -15.01 -3.35 -5.79
N LEU A 26 -15.10 -2.30 -4.97
CA LEU A 26 -16.39 -1.68 -4.65
C LEU A 26 -16.96 -0.96 -5.89
N PRO A 27 -18.27 -1.10 -6.18
CA PRO A 27 -18.88 -0.45 -7.35
C PRO A 27 -18.71 1.07 -7.40
N ASP A 28 -18.56 1.71 -6.24
CA ASP A 28 -18.40 3.16 -6.11
C ASP A 28 -16.94 3.63 -6.27
N TYR A 29 -15.98 2.70 -6.29
CA TYR A 29 -14.60 3.03 -6.59
C TYR A 29 -14.47 3.42 -8.06
N LYS A 30 -13.95 4.62 -8.32
CA LYS A 30 -13.58 5.06 -9.66
C LYS A 30 -12.20 5.69 -9.62
N ALA A 31 -11.23 5.04 -10.27
CA ALA A 31 -9.83 5.47 -10.24
C ALA A 31 -9.61 6.87 -10.82
N ASP A 32 -10.44 7.28 -11.78
CA ASP A 32 -10.44 8.61 -12.41
C ASP A 32 -10.82 9.76 -11.47
N ARG A 33 -11.42 9.46 -10.30
CA ARG A 33 -11.72 10.45 -9.25
C ARG A 33 -10.51 10.80 -8.38
N PHE A 34 -9.44 10.01 -8.46
CA PHE A 34 -8.26 10.17 -7.62
C PHE A 34 -7.05 10.59 -8.45
N TYR A 35 -6.05 11.12 -7.77
CA TYR A 35 -4.79 11.44 -8.42
C TYR A 35 -4.13 10.16 -8.96
N PRO A 36 -3.72 10.12 -10.25
CA PRO A 36 -3.08 8.95 -10.82
C PRO A 36 -1.70 8.74 -10.19
N VAL A 37 -1.54 7.65 -9.44
CA VAL A 37 -0.26 7.25 -8.83
C VAL A 37 0.24 5.98 -9.51
N THR A 38 1.54 5.97 -9.84
CA THR A 38 2.24 4.80 -10.40
C THR A 38 3.37 4.37 -9.48
N ARG A 39 3.93 3.17 -9.67
CA ARG A 39 5.06 2.65 -8.86
C ARG A 39 6.32 3.51 -8.97
N GLU A 40 6.51 4.14 -10.12
CA GLU A 40 7.65 4.99 -10.44
C GLU A 40 7.52 6.40 -9.84
N ARG A 41 6.38 6.68 -9.20
CA ARG A 41 6.10 7.97 -8.60
C ARG A 41 6.95 8.17 -7.35
N VAL A 42 7.80 9.18 -7.39
CA VAL A 42 8.44 9.76 -6.21
C VAL A 42 7.76 11.09 -5.92
N PHE A 43 7.13 11.22 -4.75
CA PHE A 43 6.53 12.48 -4.33
C PHE A 43 7.59 13.39 -3.71
N GLN A 44 7.62 14.63 -4.19
CA GLN A 44 8.57 15.66 -3.74
C GLN A 44 10.04 15.21 -3.79
N ASP A 45 10.39 14.35 -4.74
CA ASP A 45 11.74 13.77 -4.91
C ASP A 45 12.28 13.03 -3.67
N ARG A 46 11.40 12.65 -2.73
CA ARG A 46 11.79 12.04 -1.45
C ARG A 46 10.97 10.82 -1.08
N HIS A 47 9.71 10.74 -1.48
CA HIS A 47 8.80 9.70 -1.01
C HIS A 47 8.46 8.75 -2.15
N GLN A 48 9.15 7.62 -2.20
CA GLN A 48 8.86 6.58 -3.18
C GLN A 48 7.68 5.74 -2.71
N ILE A 49 6.68 5.61 -3.57
CA ILE A 49 5.48 4.81 -3.28
C ILE A 49 5.79 3.31 -3.34
N ILE A 50 5.27 2.55 -2.37
CA ILE A 50 5.45 1.10 -2.25
C ILE A 50 4.15 0.34 -2.55
N ALA A 51 3.04 0.73 -1.95
CA ALA A 51 1.75 0.03 -2.02
C ALA A 51 0.58 0.96 -1.70
N LYS A 52 -0.59 0.69 -2.27
CA LYS A 52 -1.85 1.34 -1.88
C LYS A 52 -2.37 0.71 -0.59
N LEU A 53 -2.82 1.54 0.35
CA LEU A 53 -3.39 1.08 1.62
C LEU A 53 -4.93 1.18 1.64
N GLY A 54 -5.51 2.09 0.86
CA GLY A 54 -6.96 2.26 0.77
C GLY A 54 -7.37 3.59 0.14
N PHE A 55 -8.66 3.88 0.14
CA PHE A 55 -9.21 5.18 -0.26
C PHE A 55 -10.37 5.61 0.65
N GLY A 56 -10.59 6.92 0.72
CA GLY A 56 -11.77 7.53 1.32
C GLY A 56 -12.56 8.32 0.28
N SER A 57 -13.55 9.09 0.72
CA SER A 57 -14.46 9.83 -0.18
C SER A 57 -13.75 10.76 -1.17
N SER A 58 -12.58 11.30 -0.81
CA SER A 58 -11.82 12.26 -1.63
C SER A 58 -10.31 12.05 -1.60
N SER A 59 -9.82 10.92 -1.08
CA SER A 59 -8.39 10.67 -0.90
C SER A 59 -8.01 9.21 -1.10
N THR A 60 -6.73 8.98 -1.38
CA THR A 60 -6.10 7.66 -1.40
C THR A 60 -4.94 7.65 -0.42
N ASN A 61 -4.82 6.57 0.36
CA ASN A 61 -3.72 6.38 1.30
C ASN A 61 -2.67 5.43 0.68
N TRP A 62 -1.41 5.81 0.77
CA TRP A 62 -0.28 5.08 0.19
C TRP A 62 0.81 4.87 1.24
N LEU A 63 1.43 3.70 1.21
CA LEU A 63 2.68 3.44 1.92
C LEU A 63 3.84 3.96 1.07
N ALA A 64 4.73 4.74 1.67
CA ALA A 64 5.92 5.27 1.01
C ALA A 64 7.18 5.02 1.85
N ARG A 65 8.32 4.88 1.19
CA ARG A 65 9.65 4.98 1.81
C ARG A 65 10.23 6.37 1.58
N ASN A 66 10.94 6.86 2.58
CA ASN A 66 11.82 8.02 2.46
C ASN A 66 13.19 7.62 1.91
#